data_AF-A0A1M6GCE3-F1
#
_entry.id   AF-A0A1M6GCE3-F1
#
_cell.length_a   1.000
_cell.length_b   1.000
_cell.length_c   1.000
_cell.angle_alpha   90.00
_cell.angle_beta   90.00
_cell.angle_gamma   90.00
#
_symmetry.space_group_name_H-M   'P 1'
#
loop_
_entity.id
_entity.type
_entity.pdbx_description
1 polymer ?
#
loop_
_entity_poly.entity_id
_entity_poly.type
_entity_poly.pdbx_seq_one_letter_code
_entity_poly.pdbx_strand_id
1 'polypeptide(L)' 'MQTHHLYVCPEDSAELKRHLAFRDYLRRHPQDREKYGNVKLEAARKYLDDIDKYIEYKSPVIEEIYASIGITK' A
#
# COMPACT_ATOMS: atom_id res chain seq x y z
N MET A 1 9.52 15.04 -10.26
CA MET A 1 8.44 14.44 -9.44
C MET A 1 7.50 13.72 -10.38
N GLN A 2 7.25 12.42 -10.17
CA GLN A 2 6.23 11.68 -10.92
C GLN A 2 4.86 12.07 -10.38
N THR A 3 4.00 12.62 -11.23
CA THR A 3 2.68 13.13 -10.82
C THR A 3 1.58 12.08 -10.98
N HIS A 4 1.81 11.06 -11.81
CA HIS A 4 0.84 10.03 -12.12
C HIS A 4 1.52 8.66 -12.21
N HIS A 5 0.87 7.66 -11.63
CA HIS A 5 1.18 6.25 -11.85
C HIS A 5 -0.08 5.61 -12.44
N LEU A 6 0.02 5.09 -13.67
CA LEU A 6 -1.10 4.45 -14.34
C LEU A 6 -0.94 2.93 -14.27
N TYR A 7 -1.95 2.26 -13.71
CA TYR A 7 -2.08 0.81 -13.76
C TYR A 7 -3.16 0.45 -14.78
N VAL A 8 -2.75 -0.21 -15.87
CA VAL A 8 -3.67 -0.71 -16.90
C VAL A 8 -3.79 -2.22 -16.73
N CYS A 9 -5.00 -2.70 -16.46
CA CYS A 9 -5.26 -4.12 -16.17
C CYS A 9 -6.56 -4.56 -16.87
N PRO A 10 -6.68 -5.85 -17.25
CA PRO A 10 -7.96 -6.45 -17.60
C PRO A 10 -8.97 -6.33 -16.46
N GLU A 11 -10.26 -6.30 -16.79
CA GLU A 11 -11.37 -6.15 -15.83
C GLU A 11 -11.38 -7.25 -14.75
N ASP A 12 -10.99 -8.46 -15.12
CA ASP A 12 -10.97 -9.64 -14.26
C ASP A 12 -9.63 -9.86 -13.51
N SER A 13 -8.67 -8.95 -13.69
CA SER A 13 -7.32 -9.05 -13.13
C SER A 13 -7.32 -9.21 -11.61
N ALA A 14 -6.56 -10.21 -11.13
CA ALA A 14 -6.30 -10.42 -9.71
C ALA A 14 -5.64 -9.19 -9.06
N GLU A 15 -4.77 -8.50 -9.81
CA GLU A 15 -4.08 -7.30 -9.35
C GLU A 15 -5.04 -6.12 -9.15
N LEU A 16 -5.99 -5.94 -10.08
CA LEU A 16 -7.04 -4.93 -9.95
C LEU A 16 -7.90 -5.20 -8.72
N LYS A 17 -8.35 -6.45 -8.55
CA LYS A 17 -9.12 -6.89 -7.37
C LYS A 17 -8.36 -6.63 -6.07
N ARG A 18 -7.06 -6.94 -6.04
CA ARG A 18 -6.18 -6.68 -4.89
C ARG A 18 -6.10 -5.20 -4.54
N HIS A 19 -5.89 -4.33 -5.53
CA HIS A 19 -5.85 -2.88 -5.31
C HIS A 19 -7.17 -2.32 -4.77
N LEU A 20 -8.30 -2.76 -5.34
CA LEU A 20 -9.62 -2.33 -4.88
C LEU A 20 -9.91 -2.81 -3.45
N ALA A 21 -9.62 -4.08 -3.15
CA ALA A 21 -9.82 -4.67 -1.82
C ALA A 21 -9.00 -3.92 -0.76
N PHE A 22 -7.72 -3.65 -1.02
CA PHE A 22 -6.86 -2.90 -0.10
C PHE A 22 -7.40 -1.49 0.17
N ARG A 23 -7.77 -0.75 -0.88
CA ARG A 23 -8.35 0.60 -0.78
C ARG A 23 -9.64 0.60 0.04
N ASP A 24 -10.55 -0.31 -0.27
CA ASP A 24 -11.88 -0.33 0.34
C ASP A 24 -11.85 -0.90 1.76
N TYR A 25 -10.85 -1.71 2.10
CA TYR A 25 -10.55 -2.07 3.49
C TYR A 25 -10.09 -0.86 4.30
N LEU A 26 -9.08 -0.11 3.84
CA LEU A 26 -8.55 1.05 4.57
C LEU A 26 -9.57 2.17 4.75
N ARG A 27 -10.56 2.29 3.86
CA ARG A 27 -11.68 3.23 4.04
C ARG A 27 -12.59 2.87 5.20
N ARG A 28 -12.69 1.58 5.54
CA ARG A 28 -13.55 1.05 6.62
C ARG A 28 -12.82 0.82 7.94
N HIS A 29 -11.48 0.77 7.92
CA HIS A 29 -10.63 0.48 9.07
C HIS A 29 -9.70 1.67 9.36
N PRO A 30 -10.17 2.70 10.10
CA PRO A 30 -9.42 3.93 10.30
C PRO A 30 -8.09 3.71 11.05
N GLN A 31 -8.02 2.72 11.94
CA GLN A 31 -6.81 2.38 12.68
C GLN A 31 -5.69 1.86 11.75
N ASP A 32 -6.01 0.94 10.84
CA ASP A 32 -5.03 0.42 9.88
C ASP A 32 -4.63 1.47 8.84
N ARG A 33 -5.56 2.35 8.46
CA ARG A 33 -5.29 3.50 7.61
C ARG A 33 -4.30 4.46 8.27
N GLU A 34 -4.49 4.78 9.54
CA GLU A 34 -3.58 5.63 10.31
C GLU A 34 -2.21 4.98 10.48
N LYS A 35 -2.18 3.69 10.83
CA LYS A 35 -0.94 2.91 10.89
C LYS A 35 -0.17 2.96 9.57
N TYR A 36 -0.82 2.65 8.44
CA TYR A 36 -0.20 2.71 7.12
C TYR A 36 0.26 4.13 6.76
N GLY A 37 -0.53 5.15 7.11
CA GLY A 37 -0.17 6.56 6.93
C GLY A 37 1.10 6.94 7.68
N ASN A 38 1.18 6.59 8.96
CA ASN A 38 2.34 6.88 9.81
C ASN A 38 3.61 6.21 9.30
N VAL A 39 3.53 4.93 8.92
CA VAL A 39 4.68 4.20 8.34
C VAL A 39 5.18 4.88 7.06
N LYS A 40 4.29 5.35 6.17
CA LYS A 40 4.70 6.10 4.98
C LYS A 40 5.39 7.43 5.32
N LEU A 41 4.86 8.17 6.31
CA LEU A 41 5.47 9.43 6.74
C LEU A 41 6.85 9.20 7.36
N GLU A 42 7.02 8.15 8.16
CA GLU A 42 8.32 7.77 8.70
C GLU A 42 9.30 7.35 7.61
N ALA A 43 8.86 6.51 6.66
CA ALA A 43 9.68 6.08 5.53
C ALA A 43 10.16 7.29 4.72
N ALA A 44 9.28 8.23 4.42
CA ALA A 44 9.61 9.44 3.66
C ALA A 44 10.62 10.34 4.41
N ARG A 45 10.55 10.39 5.75
CA ARG A 45 11.54 11.12 6.58
C ARG A 45 12.89 10.42 6.68
N LYS A 46 12.92 9.09 6.61
CA LYS A 46 14.15 8.29 6.72
C LYS A 46 14.89 8.16 5.39
N TYR A 47 14.16 8.07 4.28
CA TYR A 47 14.68 7.71 2.96
C TYR A 47 14.25 8.74 1.91
N LEU A 48 14.70 9.98 2.05
CA LEU A 48 14.28 11.09 1.16
C LEU A 48 14.69 10.85 -0.30
N ASP A 49 15.90 10.32 -0.51
CA ASP A 49 16.51 10.14 -1.83
C ASP A 49 16.65 8.66 -2.24
N ASP A 50 16.04 7.75 -1.48
CA ASP A 50 16.15 6.30 -1.66
C ASP A 50 14.75 5.66 -1.72
N ILE A 51 14.21 5.61 -2.93
CA ILE A 51 12.87 5.08 -3.18
C ILE A 51 12.77 3.59 -2.87
N ASP A 52 13.85 2.84 -3.07
CA ASP A 52 13.87 1.40 -2.83
C ASP A 52 13.76 1.11 -1.33
N LYS A 53 14.54 1.82 -0.49
CA LYS A 53 14.41 1.72 0.97
C LYS A 53 13.06 2.25 1.47
N TYR A 54 12.50 3.28 0.84
CA TYR A 54 11.15 3.75 1.15
C TYR A 54 10.10 2.64 0.92
N ILE A 55 10.20 1.93 -0.21
CA ILE A 55 9.30 0.82 -0.55
C ILE A 55 9.52 -0.34 0.42
N GLU A 56 10.77 -0.74 0.67
CA GLU A 56 11.11 -1.81 1.60
C GLU A 56 10.55 -1.54 3.00
N TYR A 57 10.76 -0.34 3.54
CA TYR A 57 10.33 0.03 4.89
C TYR A 57 8.81 -0.06 5.08
N LYS A 58 8.02 0.35 4.08
CA LYS A 58 6.54 0.28 4.17
C LYS A 58 5.95 -1.08 3.75
N SER A 59 6.76 -1.99 3.20
CA SER A 59 6.26 -3.28 2.72
C SER A 59 5.65 -4.15 3.83
N PRO A 60 6.25 -4.26 5.04
CA PRO A 60 5.68 -5.08 6.13
C PRO A 60 4.24 -4.71 6.51
N VAL A 61 3.94 -3.41 6.68
CA VAL A 61 2.56 -2.98 7.03
C VAL A 61 1.56 -3.29 5.92
N ILE A 62 1.99 -3.26 4.66
CA ILE A 62 1.13 -3.63 3.53
C ILE A 62 0.80 -5.13 3.58
N GLU A 63 1.79 -5.99 3.84
CA GLU A 63 1.59 -7.44 3.97
C GLU A 63 0.71 -7.80 5.19
N GLU A 64 0.84 -7.09 6.31
CA GLU A 64 -0.04 -7.24 7.47
C GLU A 64 -1.51 -6.90 7.16
N ILE A 65 -1.73 -5.80 6.40
CA ILE A 65 -3.06 -5.43 5.94
C ILE A 65 -3.59 -6.48 4.96
N TYR A 66 -2.74 -7.00 4.06
CA TYR A 66 -3.12 -8.08 3.15
C TYR A 66 -3.59 -9.34 3.89
N ALA A 67 -2.86 -9.75 4.92
CA ALA A 67 -3.29 -10.86 5.78
C ALA A 67 -4.67 -10.60 6.42
N SER A 68 -4.94 -9.35 6.84
CA SER A 68 -6.22 -8.96 7.44
C SER A 68 -7.41 -8.98 6.47
N ILE A 69 -7.14 -8.88 5.15
CA ILE A 69 -8.17 -8.98 4.10
C ILE A 69 -8.21 -10.37 3.43
N GLY A 70 -7.41 -11.33 3.90
CA GLY A 70 -7.33 -12.67 3.32
C GLY A 70 -6.67 -12.70 1.94
N ILE A 71 -5.83 -11.72 1.62
CA ILE A 71 -4.98 -11.75 0.44
C ILE A 71 -3.60 -12.23 0.88
N THR A 72 -3.20 -13.40 0.41
CA THR A 72 -1.83 -13.89 0.52
C THR A 72 -1.15 -13.76 -0.84
N LYS A 73 0.12 -13.37 -0.80
CA LYS A 73 0.98 -13.23 -1.98
C LYS A 73 1.31 -14.58 -2.61
#